data_AF-A0A2L2YWR6-F1
#
_entry.id   AF-A0A2L2YWR6-F1
#
_cell.length_a   1.000
_cell.length_b   1.000
_cell.length_c   1.000
_cell.angle_alpha   90.00
_cell.angle_beta   90.00
_cell.angle_gamma   90.00
#
_symmetry.space_group_name_H-M   'P 1'
#
loop_
_entity.id
_entity.type
_entity.pdbx_description
1 polymer ?
#
loop_
_entity_poly.entity_id
_entity_poly.type
_entity_poly.pdbx_seq_one_letter_code
_entity_poly.pdbx_strand_id
1 'polypeptide(L)'
;AETTSKSSVCGNSTVSKAYARDAIRKPLEIEAEGFSEEKVINSLICPADSSNNVYKTSVILKTPSDLIPDSARAYIDFDGNILGPAINNLDNLVSLPTGCGEQNMVKFTPNYLVLDYLKHIGKLTEDIKTKVIRNLHTGYQRELTYRHGDGSFSAFVTSDEEGSMFLTAFVLRSFYEAKKYIYIDDDVLKQMEDWIVSKQRNNGCFPNYGEIVHIDIEGGLKEKKSNGSITAYVLTSLVISNSTNSSAINKAFNCLQQNPPTNPYSQLL
;
A
#
# COMPACT_ATOMS: atom_id res chain seq x y z
N ALA A 1 -28.24 57.05 14.42
CA ALA A 1 -28.50 58.29 13.69
C ALA A 1 -29.78 58.11 12.90
N GLU A 2 -30.63 59.13 12.95
CA GLU A 2 -31.81 59.43 12.13
C GLU A 2 -33.06 58.55 12.25
N THR A 3 -34.05 59.16 12.89
CA THR A 3 -35.47 58.89 12.87
C THR A 3 -36.06 59.15 11.47
N THR A 4 -36.98 58.29 11.02
CA THR A 4 -38.04 58.74 10.13
C THR A 4 -39.34 58.02 10.48
N SER A 5 -40.13 58.68 11.32
CA SER A 5 -41.53 58.38 11.54
C SER A 5 -42.32 58.69 10.27
N LYS A 6 -42.65 57.67 9.48
CA LYS A 6 -43.74 57.76 8.50
C LYS A 6 -44.89 56.89 9.00
N SER A 7 -45.80 57.55 9.70
CA SER A 7 -47.16 57.08 9.97
C SER A 7 -47.97 57.17 8.67
N SER A 8 -48.15 56.05 7.96
CA SER A 8 -49.31 55.81 7.05
C SER A 8 -49.11 54.59 6.15
N VAL A 9 -49.00 53.37 6.69
CA VAL A 9 -49.11 52.15 5.85
C VAL A 9 -49.90 51.01 6.50
N CYS A 10 -50.57 51.21 7.65
CA CYS A 10 -51.35 50.13 8.25
C CYS A 10 -52.83 50.53 8.31
N GLY A 11 -53.58 50.08 7.31
CA GLY A 11 -55.04 50.07 7.34
C GLY A 11 -55.56 49.22 8.49
N ASN A 12 -56.81 49.46 8.86
CA ASN A 12 -57.52 48.94 10.04
C ASN A 12 -57.78 47.41 9.99
N SER A 13 -56.73 46.63 9.80
CA SER A 13 -56.78 45.18 9.64
C SER A 13 -56.45 44.54 10.97
N THR A 14 -57.26 43.58 11.39
CA THR A 14 -57.02 42.75 12.57
C THR A 14 -55.62 42.16 12.50
N VAL A 15 -54.75 42.53 13.43
CA VAL A 15 -53.41 41.94 13.58
C VAL A 15 -53.62 40.48 14.01
N SER A 16 -53.70 39.57 13.04
CA SER A 16 -53.67 38.15 13.36
C SER A 16 -52.31 37.86 13.98
N LYS A 17 -52.27 37.31 15.19
CA LYS A 17 -51.04 36.77 15.77
C LYS A 17 -50.55 35.64 14.87
N ALA A 18 -49.70 35.96 13.90
CA ALA A 18 -49.04 34.98 13.05
C ALA A 18 -47.99 34.29 13.93
N TYR A 19 -48.36 33.13 14.48
CA TYR A 19 -47.40 32.25 15.12
C TYR A 19 -46.50 31.66 14.03
N ALA A 20 -45.25 32.11 13.95
CA ALA A 20 -44.25 31.45 13.13
C ALA A 20 -44.00 30.04 13.70
N ARG A 21 -44.12 29.01 12.86
CA ARG A 21 -43.83 27.62 13.22
C ARG A 21 -42.65 27.17 12.38
N ASP A 22 -41.61 26.73 13.06
CA ASP A 22 -40.47 26.05 12.46
C ASP A 22 -40.52 24.58 12.88
N ALA A 23 -40.20 23.68 11.96
CA ALA A 23 -40.23 22.25 12.19
C ALA A 23 -39.01 21.59 11.56
N ILE A 24 -38.25 20.87 12.39
CA ILE A 24 -37.08 20.11 11.96
C ILE A 24 -37.47 18.64 11.91
N ARG A 25 -37.29 18.01 10.75
CA ARG A 25 -37.39 16.56 10.58
C ARG A 25 -35.98 15.98 10.42
N LYS A 26 -35.61 15.06 11.31
CA LYS A 26 -34.37 14.29 11.21
C LYS A 26 -34.71 12.79 11.12
N PRO A 27 -34.20 12.05 10.12
CA PRO A 27 -34.30 10.60 10.12
C PRO A 27 -33.46 10.02 11.26
N LEU A 28 -33.93 8.90 11.82
CA LEU A 28 -33.18 8.08 12.76
C LEU A 28 -32.87 6.75 12.07
N GLU A 29 -31.61 6.37 12.09
CA GLU A 29 -31.17 5.06 11.64
C GLU A 29 -31.48 4.03 12.73
N ILE A 30 -32.12 2.94 12.35
CA ILE A 30 -32.50 1.85 13.24
C ILE A 30 -31.77 0.61 12.73
N GLU A 31 -30.87 0.08 13.54
CA GLU A 31 -30.17 -1.16 13.28
C GLU A 31 -30.88 -2.33 13.97
N ALA A 32 -30.69 -3.54 13.44
CA ALA A 32 -31.18 -4.75 14.07
C ALA A 32 -30.39 -5.02 15.38
N GLU A 33 -31.03 -5.68 16.34
CA GLU A 33 -30.37 -6.11 17.57
C GLU A 33 -29.37 -7.26 17.34
N GLY A 34 -28.46 -7.48 18.29
CA GLY A 34 -27.47 -8.56 18.24
C GLY A 34 -26.13 -8.13 17.64
N PHE A 35 -25.40 -9.10 17.08
CA PHE A 35 -24.08 -8.91 16.46
C PHE A 35 -24.14 -9.25 14.97
N SER A 36 -23.59 -8.37 14.12
CA SER A 36 -23.53 -8.61 12.68
C SER A 36 -22.50 -9.70 12.36
N GLU A 37 -22.94 -10.76 11.68
CA GLU A 37 -22.07 -11.78 11.11
C GLU A 37 -22.03 -11.68 9.58
N GLU A 38 -20.83 -11.58 9.01
CA GLU A 38 -20.62 -11.53 7.57
C GLU A 38 -19.88 -12.80 7.09
N LYS A 39 -20.39 -13.42 6.02
CA LYS A 39 -19.74 -14.54 5.34
C LYS A 39 -19.48 -14.19 3.88
N VAL A 40 -18.20 -14.16 3.51
CA VAL A 40 -17.75 -13.81 2.16
C VAL A 40 -17.41 -15.09 1.39
N ILE A 41 -17.98 -15.23 0.19
CA ILE A 41 -17.73 -16.36 -0.72
C ILE A 41 -17.16 -15.80 -2.01
N ASN A 42 -15.91 -16.15 -2.31
CA ASN A 42 -15.18 -15.65 -3.48
C ASN A 42 -15.01 -16.76 -4.52
N SER A 43 -15.20 -16.45 -5.81
CA SER A 43 -14.95 -17.39 -6.92
C SER A 43 -14.32 -16.64 -8.08
N LEU A 44 -13.18 -17.16 -8.58
CA LEU A 44 -12.56 -16.68 -9.82
C LEU A 44 -13.13 -17.47 -11.00
N ILE A 45 -13.60 -16.75 -12.02
CA ILE A 45 -14.22 -17.33 -13.20
C ILE A 45 -13.34 -17.02 -14.42
N CYS A 46 -12.72 -18.07 -14.97
CA CYS A 46 -11.95 -18.00 -16.21
C CYS A 46 -12.68 -18.80 -17.30
N PRO A 47 -13.44 -18.16 -18.21
CA PRO A 47 -14.21 -18.86 -19.23
C PRO A 47 -13.36 -19.73 -20.16
N ALA A 48 -12.09 -19.34 -20.39
CA ALA A 48 -11.14 -20.06 -21.22
C ALA A 48 -10.77 -21.45 -20.67
N ASP A 49 -10.93 -21.68 -19.37
CA ASP A 49 -10.64 -22.97 -18.73
C ASP A 49 -11.82 -23.95 -18.86
N SER A 50 -12.97 -23.49 -19.40
CA SER A 50 -14.16 -24.31 -19.63
C SER A 50 -14.23 -24.80 -21.07
N SER A 51 -14.46 -26.10 -21.24
CA SER A 51 -14.56 -26.79 -22.54
C SER A 51 -15.63 -26.21 -23.48
N ASN A 52 -16.63 -25.51 -22.93
CA ASN A 52 -17.70 -24.86 -23.70
C ASN A 52 -17.72 -23.33 -23.56
N ASN A 53 -16.67 -22.70 -23.02
CA ASN A 53 -16.63 -21.26 -22.67
C ASN A 53 -17.76 -20.80 -21.73
N VAL A 54 -18.42 -21.73 -21.04
CA VAL A 54 -19.52 -21.45 -20.12
C VAL A 54 -19.15 -21.96 -18.75
N TYR A 55 -19.17 -21.07 -17.76
CA TYR A 55 -19.00 -21.41 -16.35
C TYR A 55 -20.34 -21.25 -15.63
N LYS A 56 -20.71 -22.24 -14.82
CA LYS A 56 -21.90 -22.20 -13.97
C LYS A 56 -21.50 -22.63 -12.56
N THR A 57 -21.86 -21.81 -11.58
CA THR A 57 -21.70 -22.13 -10.16
C THR A 57 -22.99 -21.82 -9.42
N SER A 58 -23.23 -22.54 -8.33
CA SER A 58 -24.37 -22.36 -7.46
C SER A 58 -23.86 -22.19 -6.03
N VAL A 59 -24.26 -21.10 -5.37
CA VAL A 59 -23.87 -20.79 -4.00
C VAL A 59 -25.08 -20.95 -3.10
N ILE A 60 -24.94 -21.74 -2.04
CA ILE A 60 -26.00 -21.96 -1.04
C ILE A 60 -25.69 -21.04 0.16
N LEU A 61 -26.56 -20.06 0.40
CA LEU A 61 -26.46 -19.16 1.54
C LEU A 61 -27.07 -19.83 2.78
N LYS A 62 -26.23 -20.16 3.76
CA LYS A 62 -26.66 -20.76 5.04
C LYS A 62 -26.85 -19.68 6.08
N THR A 63 -28.07 -19.53 6.59
CA THR A 63 -28.40 -18.64 7.71
C THR A 63 -28.19 -19.37 9.05
N PRO A 64 -27.73 -18.66 10.10
CA PRO A 64 -27.63 -19.22 11.43
C PRO A 64 -29.04 -19.44 12.05
N SER A 65 -29.13 -20.28 13.08
CA SER A 65 -30.42 -20.65 13.71
C SER A 65 -31.03 -19.54 14.57
N ASP A 66 -30.21 -18.60 15.01
CA ASP A 66 -30.50 -17.45 15.88
C ASP A 66 -30.62 -16.13 15.11
N LEU A 67 -30.91 -16.21 13.80
CA LEU A 67 -31.08 -15.05 12.94
C LEU A 67 -32.25 -14.16 13.39
N ILE A 68 -31.98 -12.88 13.62
CA ILE A 68 -33.00 -11.87 13.86
C ILE A 68 -33.85 -11.68 12.58
N PRO A 69 -35.19 -11.69 12.65
CA PRO A 69 -36.04 -11.47 11.49
C PRO A 69 -35.66 -10.20 10.71
N ASP A 70 -35.67 -10.30 9.38
CA ASP A 70 -35.36 -9.21 8.45
C ASP A 70 -33.95 -8.58 8.59
N SER A 71 -33.04 -9.20 9.35
CA SER A 71 -31.65 -8.75 9.47
C SER A 71 -30.74 -9.28 8.36
N ALA A 72 -31.08 -10.41 7.73
CA ALA A 72 -30.26 -11.05 6.70
C ALA A 72 -30.21 -10.24 5.41
N ARG A 73 -29.00 -10.03 4.89
CA ARG A 73 -28.74 -9.34 3.62
C ARG A 73 -27.70 -10.13 2.84
N ALA A 74 -27.84 -10.15 1.53
CA ALA A 74 -26.87 -10.78 0.63
C ALA A 74 -26.53 -9.79 -0.49
N TYR A 75 -25.23 -9.62 -0.73
CA TYR A 75 -24.69 -8.79 -1.79
C TYR A 75 -23.91 -9.68 -2.75
N ILE A 76 -24.05 -9.41 -4.04
CA ILE A 76 -23.27 -10.09 -5.08
C ILE A 76 -22.58 -8.99 -5.87
N ASP A 77 -21.26 -9.11 -5.97
CA ASP A 77 -20.43 -8.21 -6.76
C ASP A 77 -19.70 -9.01 -7.84
N PHE A 78 -19.61 -8.44 -9.04
CA PHE A 78 -18.96 -9.05 -10.19
C PHE A 78 -17.94 -8.08 -10.74
N ASP A 79 -16.67 -8.46 -10.66
CA ASP A 79 -15.58 -7.71 -11.28
C ASP A 79 -14.88 -8.57 -12.33
N GLY A 80 -14.58 -7.95 -13.48
CA GLY A 80 -13.81 -8.55 -14.55
C GLY A 80 -12.30 -8.60 -14.26
N ASN A 81 -11.87 -8.06 -13.12
CA ASN A 81 -10.49 -8.02 -12.69
C ASN A 81 -10.38 -8.45 -11.22
N ILE A 82 -9.46 -9.36 -10.91
CA ILE A 82 -9.20 -9.82 -9.55
C ILE A 82 -8.79 -8.68 -8.60
N LEU A 83 -8.19 -7.62 -9.13
CA LEU A 83 -7.82 -6.41 -8.40
C LEU A 83 -8.86 -5.29 -8.52
N GLY A 84 -9.98 -5.54 -9.19
CA GLY A 84 -11.08 -4.62 -9.45
C GLY A 84 -11.59 -3.81 -8.25
N PRO A 85 -11.94 -4.46 -7.11
CA PRO A 85 -12.33 -3.76 -5.89
C PRO A 85 -11.24 -2.85 -5.32
N ALA A 86 -9.96 -3.20 -5.51
CA ALA A 86 -8.84 -2.36 -5.10
C ALA A 86 -8.67 -1.13 -6.01
N ILE A 87 -9.15 -1.18 -7.27
CA ILE A 87 -9.03 -0.09 -8.24
C ILE A 87 -9.74 1.17 -7.78
N ASN A 88 -10.97 1.02 -7.26
CA ASN A 88 -11.80 2.14 -6.85
C ASN A 88 -11.19 2.94 -5.69
N ASN A 89 -10.19 2.39 -5.01
CA ASN A 89 -9.49 3.02 -3.90
C ASN A 89 -7.98 3.26 -4.19
N LEU A 90 -7.52 3.10 -5.43
CA LEU A 90 -6.12 3.31 -5.81
C LEU A 90 -5.65 4.75 -5.52
N ASP A 91 -6.55 5.73 -5.56
CA ASP A 91 -6.24 7.13 -5.24
C ASP A 91 -5.71 7.31 -3.82
N ASN A 92 -6.14 6.45 -2.88
CA ASN A 92 -5.66 6.44 -1.50
C ASN A 92 -4.24 5.85 -1.38
N LEU A 93 -3.85 4.97 -2.32
CA LEU A 93 -2.49 4.44 -2.42
C LEU A 93 -1.53 5.46 -3.07
N VAL A 94 -2.03 6.33 -3.95
CA VAL A 94 -1.29 7.47 -4.53
C VAL A 94 -1.16 8.60 -3.51
N SER A 95 -0.22 8.41 -2.57
CA SER A 95 0.08 9.37 -1.52
C SER A 95 1.43 10.05 -1.74
N LEU A 96 1.57 11.29 -1.26
CA LEU A 96 2.84 12.01 -1.30
C LEU A 96 3.81 11.39 -0.28
N PRO A 97 5.00 10.95 -0.70
CA PRO A 97 5.99 10.41 0.23
C PRO A 97 6.43 11.44 1.28
N THR A 98 6.26 11.07 2.55
CA THR A 98 6.48 11.92 3.72
C THR A 98 6.86 11.07 4.92
N GLY A 99 7.54 11.66 5.90
CA GLY A 99 8.04 10.98 7.09
C GLY A 99 9.54 10.70 7.02
N CYS A 100 10.01 9.79 7.88
CA CYS A 100 11.37 9.22 7.89
C CYS A 100 11.60 8.31 6.67
N GLY A 101 12.83 7.82 6.43
CA GLY A 101 13.16 7.00 5.24
C GLY A 101 12.21 5.81 5.04
N GLU A 102 11.93 5.08 6.12
CA GLU A 102 10.95 4.00 6.14
C GLU A 102 9.54 4.43 5.68
N GLN A 103 8.98 5.47 6.31
CA GLN A 103 7.63 5.97 5.99
C GLN A 103 7.56 6.58 4.60
N ASN A 104 8.66 7.19 4.16
CA ASN A 104 8.80 7.72 2.81
C ASN A 104 8.70 6.58 1.79
N MET A 105 9.44 5.48 2.01
CA MET A 105 9.43 4.32 1.11
C MET A 105 8.11 3.54 1.09
N VAL A 106 7.40 3.48 2.22
CA VAL A 106 6.04 2.90 2.30
C VAL A 106 5.06 3.67 1.43
N LYS A 107 5.23 4.98 1.29
CA LYS A 107 4.39 5.82 0.42
C LYS A 107 4.93 5.90 -1.00
N PHE A 108 6.24 5.83 -1.20
CA PHE A 108 6.89 5.87 -2.52
C PHE A 108 6.55 4.62 -3.34
N THR A 109 6.63 3.43 -2.75
CA THR A 109 6.51 2.16 -3.48
C THR A 109 5.13 1.97 -4.14
N PRO A 110 4.00 2.25 -3.47
CA PRO A 110 2.68 2.17 -4.10
C PRO A 110 2.54 3.07 -5.33
N ASN A 111 3.21 4.23 -5.38
CA ASN A 111 3.09 5.16 -6.50
C ASN A 111 3.45 4.49 -7.84
N TYR A 112 4.64 3.89 -7.97
CA TYR A 112 5.01 3.24 -9.23
C TYR A 112 4.22 1.96 -9.50
N LEU A 113 3.82 1.21 -8.46
CA LEU A 113 2.98 0.01 -8.61
C LEU A 113 1.60 0.34 -9.15
N VAL A 114 0.99 1.44 -8.69
CA VAL A 114 -0.28 1.94 -9.24
C VAL A 114 -0.12 2.32 -10.72
N LEU A 115 0.99 2.94 -11.10
CA LEU A 115 1.26 3.23 -12.51
C LEU A 115 1.42 1.97 -13.36
N ASP A 116 2.20 0.99 -12.91
CA ASP A 116 2.40 -0.27 -13.63
C ASP A 116 1.05 -0.94 -13.85
N TYR A 117 0.25 -1.04 -12.79
CA TYR A 117 -1.07 -1.64 -12.83
C TYR A 117 -2.05 -0.91 -13.77
N LEU A 118 -2.22 0.41 -13.59
CA LEU A 118 -3.13 1.22 -14.43
C LEU A 118 -2.72 1.22 -15.91
N LYS A 119 -1.41 1.19 -16.18
CA LYS A 119 -0.86 1.05 -17.53
C LYS A 119 -1.21 -0.29 -18.14
N HIS A 120 -1.07 -1.39 -17.39
CA HIS A 120 -1.38 -2.74 -17.86
C HIS A 120 -2.86 -2.96 -18.18
N ILE A 121 -3.77 -2.37 -17.39
CA ILE A 121 -5.22 -2.47 -17.63
C ILE A 121 -5.75 -1.42 -18.63
N GLY A 122 -4.88 -0.56 -19.17
CA GLY A 122 -5.26 0.49 -20.11
C GLY A 122 -6.13 1.60 -19.54
N LYS A 123 -6.16 1.79 -18.21
CA LYS A 123 -6.96 2.82 -17.51
C LYS A 123 -6.12 3.99 -16.99
N LEU A 124 -4.86 4.12 -17.42
CA LEU A 124 -4.00 5.21 -16.99
C LEU A 124 -4.46 6.55 -17.60
N THR A 125 -4.85 7.49 -16.75
CA THR A 125 -5.15 8.87 -17.13
C THR A 125 -3.91 9.76 -16.97
N GLU A 126 -3.82 10.83 -17.76
CA GLU A 126 -2.66 11.74 -17.68
C GLU A 126 -2.61 12.51 -16.34
N ASP A 127 -3.77 12.78 -15.73
CA ASP A 127 -3.87 13.42 -14.41
C ASP A 127 -3.24 12.56 -13.31
N ILE A 128 -3.60 11.27 -13.27
CA ILE A 128 -3.03 10.31 -12.31
C ILE A 128 -1.53 10.17 -12.58
N LYS A 129 -1.13 10.00 -13.84
CA LYS A 129 0.27 9.88 -14.23
C LYS A 129 1.11 11.08 -13.77
N THR A 130 0.63 12.30 -14.02
CA THR A 130 1.32 13.54 -13.62
C THR A 130 1.44 13.65 -12.10
N LYS A 131 0.35 13.35 -11.38
CA LYS A 131 0.33 13.34 -9.90
C LYS A 131 1.34 12.35 -9.34
N VAL A 132 1.37 11.13 -9.88
CA VAL A 132 2.27 10.07 -9.43
C VAL A 132 3.73 10.40 -9.75
N ILE A 133 4.04 10.86 -10.97
CA ILE A 133 5.41 11.23 -11.35
C ILE A 133 5.96 12.31 -10.42
N ARG A 134 5.15 13.33 -10.09
CA ARG A 134 5.51 14.36 -9.12
C ARG A 134 5.77 13.78 -7.72
N ASN A 135 4.94 12.82 -7.28
CA ASN A 135 5.15 12.14 -5.99
C ASN A 135 6.44 11.32 -5.98
N LEU A 136 6.74 10.59 -7.07
CA LEU A 136 7.97 9.81 -7.23
C LEU A 136 9.20 10.72 -7.20
N HIS A 137 9.22 11.84 -7.95
CA HIS A 137 10.31 12.80 -7.86
C HIS A 137 10.52 13.34 -6.45
N THR A 138 9.42 13.71 -5.78
CA THR A 138 9.49 14.22 -4.40
C THR A 138 10.04 13.18 -3.44
N GLY A 139 9.53 11.94 -3.53
CA GLY A 139 9.96 10.84 -2.66
C GLY A 139 11.39 10.40 -2.91
N TYR A 140 11.85 10.39 -4.16
CA TYR A 140 13.25 10.11 -4.49
C TYR A 140 14.19 11.14 -3.86
N GLN A 141 13.94 12.43 -4.08
CA GLN A 141 14.77 13.50 -3.51
C GLN A 141 14.76 13.49 -1.99
N ARG A 142 13.60 13.20 -1.39
CA ARG A 142 13.47 13.07 0.07
C ARG A 142 14.23 11.86 0.59
N GLU A 143 14.13 10.71 -0.07
CA GLU A 143 14.83 9.50 0.36
C GLU A 143 16.35 9.66 0.32
N LEU A 144 16.89 10.40 -0.65
CA LEU A 144 18.33 10.72 -0.70
C LEU A 144 18.83 11.48 0.54
N THR A 145 17.95 12.16 1.29
CA THR A 145 18.32 12.79 2.57
C THR A 145 18.54 11.77 3.69
N TYR A 146 18.09 10.52 3.49
CA TYR A 146 18.24 9.39 4.41
C TYR A 146 19.44 8.47 4.07
N ARG A 147 20.29 8.92 3.14
CA ARG A 147 21.45 8.19 2.64
C ARG A 147 22.71 8.51 3.43
N HIS A 148 23.47 7.48 3.78
CA HIS A 148 24.78 7.55 4.40
C HIS A 148 25.90 7.71 3.37
N GLY A 149 27.07 8.19 3.82
CA GLY A 149 28.24 8.38 2.96
C GLY A 149 28.81 7.10 2.35
N ASP A 150 28.49 5.94 2.93
CA ASP A 150 28.87 4.61 2.42
C ASP A 150 27.87 4.03 1.41
N GLY A 151 26.79 4.77 1.09
CA GLY A 151 25.75 4.36 0.15
C GLY A 151 24.55 3.66 0.77
N SER A 152 24.58 3.36 2.07
CA SER A 152 23.46 2.73 2.78
C SER A 152 22.36 3.71 3.17
N PHE A 153 21.18 3.20 3.54
CA PHE A 153 20.03 4.00 3.96
C PHE A 153 19.59 3.61 5.38
N SER A 154 19.11 4.58 6.15
CA SER A 154 18.56 4.36 7.48
C SER A 154 17.29 5.19 7.72
N ALA A 155 16.52 4.87 8.76
CA ALA A 155 15.28 5.60 9.04
C ALA A 155 15.57 7.05 9.47
N PHE A 156 16.63 7.25 10.26
CA PHE A 156 17.03 8.52 10.84
C PHE A 156 18.55 8.70 10.78
N VAL A 157 19.09 9.25 9.68
CA VAL A 157 20.55 9.38 9.43
C VAL A 157 21.34 9.96 10.59
N THR A 158 20.79 10.96 11.30
CA THR A 158 21.49 11.62 12.41
C THR A 158 21.50 10.81 13.71
N SER A 159 20.66 9.79 13.81
CA SER A 159 20.47 8.97 15.02
C SER A 159 20.95 7.53 14.84
N ASP A 160 21.12 7.08 13.59
CA ASP A 160 21.59 5.73 13.25
C ASP A 160 23.08 5.77 12.91
N GLU A 161 23.91 5.05 13.67
CA GLU A 161 25.36 4.95 13.40
C GLU A 161 25.69 4.12 12.14
N GLU A 162 24.78 3.23 11.74
CA GLU A 162 24.92 2.34 10.58
C GLU A 162 23.61 2.28 9.77
N GLY A 163 23.72 2.04 8.46
CA GLY A 163 22.58 1.78 7.59
C GLY A 163 21.86 0.45 7.85
N SER A 164 20.59 0.38 7.49
CA SER A 164 19.77 -0.83 7.61
C SER A 164 19.88 -1.69 6.35
N MET A 165 20.15 -2.99 6.53
CA MET A 165 20.24 -3.96 5.43
C MET A 165 18.91 -4.04 4.68
N PHE A 166 17.81 -4.21 5.42
CA PHE A 166 16.48 -4.32 4.83
C PHE A 166 16.08 -3.02 4.13
N LEU A 167 16.26 -1.86 4.78
CA LEU A 167 15.85 -0.58 4.17
C LEU A 167 16.67 -0.30 2.91
N THR A 168 17.99 -0.51 2.94
CA THR A 168 18.85 -0.31 1.75
C THR A 168 18.44 -1.24 0.60
N ALA A 169 18.14 -2.52 0.88
CA ALA A 169 17.64 -3.45 -0.12
C ALA A 169 16.23 -3.09 -0.64
N PHE A 170 15.37 -2.53 0.21
CA PHE A 170 14.04 -2.05 -0.17
C PHE A 170 14.12 -0.82 -1.08
N VAL A 171 14.97 0.16 -0.72
CA VAL A 171 15.24 1.35 -1.52
C VAL A 171 15.83 0.96 -2.87
N LEU A 172 16.85 0.08 -2.90
CA LEU A 172 17.46 -0.41 -4.14
C LEU A 172 16.41 -0.97 -5.11
N ARG A 173 15.58 -1.90 -4.64
CA ARG A 173 14.53 -2.52 -5.45
C ARG A 173 13.53 -1.48 -5.95
N SER A 174 13.00 -0.64 -5.05
CA SER A 174 11.95 0.31 -5.40
C SER A 174 12.45 1.43 -6.32
N PHE A 175 13.69 1.89 -6.16
CA PHE A 175 14.30 2.85 -7.07
C PHE A 175 14.55 2.25 -8.45
N TYR A 176 15.05 1.01 -8.50
CA TYR A 176 15.27 0.32 -9.76
C TYR A 176 13.96 0.18 -10.56
N GLU A 177 12.88 -0.27 -9.91
CA GLU A 177 11.55 -0.37 -10.53
C GLU A 177 11.02 1.01 -10.98
N ALA A 178 11.25 2.05 -10.18
CA ALA A 178 10.83 3.41 -10.51
C ALA A 178 11.55 4.02 -11.73
N LYS A 179 12.68 3.45 -12.19
CA LYS A 179 13.39 3.89 -13.42
C LYS A 179 12.51 3.86 -14.67
N LYS A 180 11.46 3.03 -14.67
CA LYS A 180 10.47 2.97 -15.74
C LYS A 180 9.74 4.31 -15.96
N TYR A 181 9.70 5.17 -14.93
CA TYR A 181 8.85 6.37 -14.88
C TYR A 181 9.62 7.66 -14.59
N ILE A 182 10.67 7.62 -13.78
CA ILE A 182 11.47 8.78 -13.40
C ILE A 182 12.96 8.50 -13.57
N TYR A 183 13.75 9.57 -13.70
CA TYR A 183 15.21 9.46 -13.63
C TYR A 183 15.65 9.12 -12.21
N ILE A 184 16.46 8.07 -12.10
CA ILE A 184 17.17 7.66 -10.89
C ILE A 184 18.65 7.56 -11.27
N ASP A 185 19.51 8.07 -10.41
CA ASP A 185 20.95 8.05 -10.63
C ASP A 185 21.51 6.62 -10.47
N ASP A 186 22.16 6.11 -11.51
CA ASP A 186 22.75 4.77 -11.53
C ASP A 186 23.90 4.63 -10.52
N ASP A 187 24.61 5.72 -10.21
CA ASP A 187 25.66 5.69 -9.21
C ASP A 187 25.09 5.49 -7.79
N VAL A 188 23.87 5.95 -7.53
CA VAL A 188 23.18 5.72 -6.25
C VAL A 188 22.80 4.25 -6.11
N LEU A 189 22.26 3.65 -7.18
CA LEU A 189 21.91 2.22 -7.22
C LEU A 189 23.14 1.35 -7.01
N LYS A 190 24.22 1.67 -7.73
CA LYS A 190 25.48 0.93 -7.63
C LYS A 190 26.09 1.01 -6.23
N GLN A 191 26.08 2.18 -5.60
CA GLN A 191 26.62 2.33 -4.25
C GLN A 191 25.81 1.54 -3.21
N MET A 192 24.48 1.46 -3.34
CA MET A 192 23.66 0.58 -2.50
C MET A 192 24.01 -0.90 -2.72
N GLU A 193 24.14 -1.33 -3.98
CA GLU A 193 24.50 -2.71 -4.34
C GLU A 193 25.88 -3.09 -3.77
N ASP A 194 26.89 -2.24 -4.00
CA ASP A 194 28.25 -2.45 -3.51
C ASP A 194 28.28 -2.55 -1.97
N TRP A 195 27.52 -1.68 -1.27
CA TRP A 195 27.38 -1.75 0.18
C TRP A 195 26.73 -3.05 0.64
N ILE A 196 25.59 -3.44 0.05
CA ILE A 196 24.89 -4.69 0.39
C ILE A 196 25.83 -5.89 0.23
N VAL A 197 26.49 -6.01 -0.93
CA VAL A 197 27.39 -7.12 -1.24
C VAL A 197 28.60 -7.13 -0.29
N SER A 198 29.14 -5.97 0.09
CA SER A 198 30.26 -5.88 1.03
C SER A 198 29.95 -6.46 2.41
N LYS A 199 28.67 -6.50 2.80
CA LYS A 199 28.18 -7.02 4.08
C LYS A 199 27.81 -8.51 4.02
N GLN A 200 27.92 -9.17 2.87
CA GLN A 200 27.65 -10.60 2.74
C GLN A 200 28.65 -11.42 3.56
N ARG A 201 28.15 -12.34 4.40
CA ARG A 201 28.99 -13.21 5.23
C ARG A 201 29.67 -14.30 4.39
N ASN A 202 30.71 -14.92 4.94
CA ASN A 202 31.43 -16.04 4.31
C ASN A 202 30.53 -17.25 4.01
N ASN A 203 29.47 -17.46 4.80
CA ASN A 203 28.46 -18.49 4.57
C ASN A 203 27.43 -18.12 3.48
N GLY A 204 27.57 -16.95 2.85
CA GLY A 204 26.72 -16.44 1.79
C GLY A 204 25.45 -15.72 2.26
N CYS A 205 25.12 -15.78 3.55
CA CYS A 205 23.93 -15.13 4.09
C CYS A 205 24.14 -13.63 4.27
N PHE A 206 23.06 -12.86 4.11
CA PHE A 206 23.05 -11.46 4.48
C PHE A 206 22.66 -11.31 5.97
N PRO A 207 23.47 -10.58 6.75
CA PRO A 207 23.12 -10.23 8.13
C PRO A 207 22.02 -9.17 8.17
N ASN A 208 21.18 -9.22 9.20
CA ASN A 208 20.27 -8.11 9.49
C ASN A 208 21.04 -7.00 10.24
N TYR A 209 21.57 -6.02 9.50
CA TYR A 209 22.22 -4.81 10.04
C TYR A 209 21.22 -3.66 10.18
N GLY A 210 21.51 -2.75 11.12
CA GLY A 210 20.73 -1.55 11.41
C GLY A 210 19.44 -1.84 12.19
N GLU A 211 18.83 -0.78 12.71
CA GLU A 211 17.51 -0.84 13.33
C GLU A 211 16.42 -0.45 12.34
N ILE A 212 15.29 -1.13 12.44
CA ILE A 212 14.05 -0.76 11.76
C ILE A 212 13.04 -0.35 12.81
N VAL A 213 12.52 0.87 12.67
CA VAL A 213 11.62 1.47 13.67
C VAL A 213 10.18 1.01 13.39
N HIS A 214 9.79 0.94 12.12
CA HIS A 214 8.49 0.40 11.69
C HIS A 214 8.60 -1.07 11.27
N ILE A 215 8.58 -1.94 12.27
CA ILE A 215 8.68 -3.41 12.12
C ILE A 215 7.61 -3.97 11.16
N ASP A 216 6.46 -3.31 11.01
CA ASP A 216 5.40 -3.75 10.10
C ASP A 216 5.79 -3.66 8.61
N ILE A 217 6.81 -2.85 8.27
CA ILE A 217 7.33 -2.74 6.90
C ILE A 217 8.14 -3.98 6.52
N GLU A 218 8.76 -4.64 7.51
CA GLU A 218 9.50 -5.89 7.28
C GLU A 218 8.57 -7.10 7.05
N GLY A 219 7.26 -6.94 7.27
CA GLY A 219 6.28 -8.03 7.11
C GLY A 219 6.59 -9.22 8.03
N GLY A 220 6.69 -10.42 7.46
CA GLY A 220 7.01 -11.66 8.20
C GLY A 220 8.48 -11.85 8.57
N LEU A 221 9.34 -10.83 8.42
CA LEU A 221 10.73 -10.86 8.90
C LEU A 221 10.86 -10.65 10.43
N LYS A 222 9.73 -10.46 11.12
CA LYS A 222 9.58 -10.24 12.58
C LYS A 222 10.36 -11.22 13.46
N GLU A 223 10.64 -12.43 12.99
CA GLU A 223 11.51 -13.34 13.71
C GLU A 223 12.97 -12.91 13.53
N LYS A 224 13.44 -12.07 14.47
CA LYS A 224 14.81 -11.53 14.68
C LYS A 224 15.97 -12.55 14.61
N LYS A 225 15.74 -13.79 14.18
CA LYS A 225 16.72 -14.89 14.12
C LYS A 225 16.74 -15.68 12.80
N SER A 226 15.86 -15.42 11.83
CA SER A 226 15.91 -16.13 10.55
C SER A 226 16.79 -15.38 9.54
N ASN A 227 18.11 -15.60 9.59
CA ASN A 227 19.04 -15.10 8.56
C ASN A 227 18.57 -15.46 7.13
N GLY A 228 17.81 -16.55 6.98
CA GLY A 228 17.21 -16.95 5.71
C GLY A 228 16.25 -15.90 5.15
N SER A 229 15.36 -15.32 5.96
CA SER A 229 14.31 -14.45 5.43
C SER A 229 14.84 -13.08 4.98
N ILE A 230 15.80 -12.50 5.71
CA ILE A 230 16.50 -11.28 5.26
C ILE A 230 17.35 -11.58 4.03
N THR A 231 18.01 -12.74 3.97
CA THR A 231 18.79 -13.16 2.80
C THR A 231 17.89 -13.33 1.58
N ALA A 232 16.71 -13.92 1.72
CA ALA A 232 15.73 -14.08 0.64
C ALA A 232 15.27 -12.72 0.12
N TYR A 233 14.90 -11.80 1.01
CA TYR A 233 14.51 -10.46 0.62
C TYR A 233 15.62 -9.70 -0.12
N VAL A 234 16.84 -9.68 0.43
CA VAL A 234 18.00 -9.00 -0.17
C VAL A 234 18.36 -9.62 -1.53
N LEU A 235 18.35 -10.97 -1.62
CA LEU A 235 18.59 -11.68 -2.87
C LEU A 235 17.55 -11.29 -3.93
N THR A 236 16.28 -11.29 -3.57
CA THR A 236 15.19 -10.88 -4.48
C THR A 236 15.36 -9.43 -4.92
N SER A 237 15.76 -8.51 -4.04
CA SER A 237 16.08 -7.13 -4.40
C SER A 237 17.25 -7.04 -5.39
N LEU A 238 18.34 -7.79 -5.19
CA LEU A 238 19.50 -7.83 -6.09
C LEU A 238 19.15 -8.40 -7.48
N VAL A 239 18.29 -9.43 -7.52
CA VAL A 239 17.83 -10.03 -8.78
C VAL A 239 16.92 -9.06 -9.53
N ILE A 240 15.97 -8.42 -8.84
CA ILE A 240 15.07 -7.43 -9.43
C ILE A 240 15.86 -6.21 -9.93
N SER A 241 16.89 -5.77 -9.19
CA SER A 241 17.75 -4.67 -9.62
C SER A 241 18.74 -5.03 -10.73
N ASN A 242 18.66 -6.24 -11.28
CA ASN A 242 19.55 -6.76 -12.33
C ASN A 242 21.04 -6.65 -11.96
N SER A 243 21.37 -6.99 -10.70
CA SER A 243 22.75 -7.01 -10.20
C SER A 243 23.64 -7.90 -11.06
N THR A 244 24.83 -7.40 -11.41
CA THR A 244 25.82 -8.14 -12.21
C THR A 244 26.69 -9.07 -11.37
N ASN A 245 26.57 -9.02 -10.04
CA ASN A 245 27.41 -9.77 -9.12
C ASN A 245 26.92 -11.23 -8.94
N SER A 246 27.11 -12.06 -9.96
CA SER A 246 26.68 -13.46 -9.94
C SER A 246 27.29 -14.27 -8.79
N SER A 247 28.48 -13.88 -8.31
CA SER A 247 29.13 -14.52 -7.16
C SER A 247 28.34 -14.32 -5.87
N ALA A 248 27.92 -13.08 -5.59
CA ALA A 248 27.13 -12.75 -4.41
C ALA A 248 25.75 -13.43 -4.46
N ILE A 249 25.10 -13.40 -5.62
CA ILE A 249 23.81 -14.07 -5.86
C ILE A 249 23.90 -15.58 -5.62
N ASN A 250 24.89 -16.26 -6.20
CA ASN A 250 25.06 -17.71 -6.03
C ASN A 250 25.36 -18.10 -4.57
N LYS A 251 26.15 -17.29 -3.86
CA LYS A 251 26.41 -17.50 -2.43
C LYS A 251 25.14 -17.34 -1.58
N ALA A 252 24.30 -16.35 -1.88
CA ALA A 252 23.04 -16.15 -1.19
C ALA A 252 22.05 -17.28 -1.45
N PHE A 253 21.94 -17.77 -2.70
CA PHE A 253 21.16 -18.98 -3.02
C PHE A 253 21.64 -20.20 -2.23
N ASN A 254 22.95 -20.44 -2.16
CA ASN A 254 23.51 -21.53 -1.37
C ASN A 254 23.20 -21.39 0.13
N CYS A 255 23.25 -20.17 0.68
CA CYS A 255 22.83 -19.92 2.06
C CYS A 255 21.36 -20.32 2.28
N LEU A 256 20.46 -19.93 1.38
CA LEU A 256 19.02 -20.24 1.51
C LEU A 256 18.72 -21.73 1.42
N GLN A 257 19.45 -22.49 0.60
CA GLN A 257 19.33 -23.95 0.56
C GLN A 257 19.73 -24.59 1.89
N GLN A 258 20.74 -24.04 2.58
CA GLN A 258 21.22 -24.56 3.85
C GLN A 258 20.42 -24.05 5.06
N ASN A 259 19.83 -22.86 4.96
CA ASN A 259 19.07 -22.19 6.01
C ASN A 259 17.74 -21.70 5.44
N PRO A 260 16.82 -22.61 5.08
CA PRO A 260 15.55 -22.23 4.48
C PRO A 260 14.72 -21.40 5.47
N PRO A 261 13.90 -20.47 4.97
CA PRO A 261 13.00 -19.71 5.81
C PRO A 261 11.98 -20.61 6.54
N THR A 262 11.72 -20.32 7.81
CA THR A 262 10.93 -21.18 8.71
C THR A 262 9.43 -20.90 8.67
N ASN A 263 9.02 -19.70 8.27
CA ASN A 263 7.61 -19.31 8.25
C ASN A 263 7.06 -19.31 6.80
N PRO A 264 5.75 -19.55 6.61
CA PRO A 264 5.13 -19.62 5.28
C PRO A 264 5.31 -18.35 4.44
N TYR A 265 5.36 -17.19 5.10
CA TYR A 265 5.56 -15.90 4.44
C TYR A 265 6.95 -15.79 3.82
N SER A 266 7.98 -16.20 4.56
CA SER A 266 9.36 -16.13 4.12
C SER A 266 9.72 -17.26 3.16
N GLN A 267 8.98 -18.38 3.16
CA GLN A 267 9.09 -19.41 2.12
C GLN A 267 8.55 -18.96 0.75
N LEU A 268 7.63 -17.98 0.74
CA LEU A 268 7.10 -17.40 -0.50
C LEU A 268 8.08 -16.38 -1.13
N LEU A 269 8.91 -15.73 -0.32
CA LEU A 269 9.91 -14.74 -0.74
C LEU A 269 11.08 -15.38 -1.50
#